data_AF-A0A537FME8-F1
#
_entry.id   AF-A0A537FME8-F1
#
_cell.length_a   1.000
_cell.length_b   1.000
_cell.length_c   1.000
_cell.angle_alpha   90.00
_cell.angle_beta   90.00
_cell.angle_gamma   90.00
#
_symmetry.space_group_name_H-M   'P 1'
#
loop_
_entity.id
_entity.type
_entity.pdbx_description
1 polymer ?
#
loop_
_entity_poly.entity_id
_entity_poly.type
_entity_poly.pdbx_seq_one_letter_code
_entity_poly.pdbx_strand_id
1 'polypeptide(L)'
;MSELREKLGPLVIQLPPSFNIKKDKDALETFLGQIDQKYTHAIEFRNKSWWKPETYKLLEKNNVALAWSENQYASTPTETTSDIAYLRMVGDRTITNFSAPQKDQTQTMKKWYSALEEKSSLFKQGYIFFNNHFAGFGPGSVNEFRRLAGLAELDWKAIKTEPGPLQSSISQFQQ
;
A
#
# COMPACT_ATOMS: atom_id res chain seq x y z
N MET A 1 14.38 -6.13 11.52
CA MET A 1 14.14 -6.41 10.08
C MET A 1 14.76 -7.73 9.62
N SER A 2 15.92 -8.13 10.15
CA SER A 2 16.61 -9.40 9.82
C SER A 2 15.79 -10.66 10.07
N GLU A 3 14.82 -10.64 11.01
CA GLU A 3 14.03 -11.82 11.37
C GLU A 3 12.94 -12.18 10.35
N LEU A 4 12.44 -11.19 9.57
CA LEU A 4 11.37 -11.43 8.60
C LEU A 4 11.86 -12.06 7.29
N ARG A 5 13.16 -11.92 6.96
CA ARG A 5 13.83 -12.49 5.78
C ARG A 5 12.97 -12.39 4.51
N GLU A 6 12.61 -13.52 3.92
CA GLU A 6 11.85 -13.62 2.67
C GLU A 6 10.36 -13.25 2.83
N LYS A 7 9.84 -13.16 4.06
CA LYS A 7 8.48 -12.72 4.34
C LYS A 7 8.35 -11.19 4.43
N LEU A 8 9.45 -10.45 4.31
CA LEU A 8 9.45 -8.99 4.40
C LEU A 8 8.93 -8.36 3.11
N GLY A 9 7.75 -7.74 3.18
CA GLY A 9 7.23 -6.86 2.14
C GLY A 9 7.80 -5.43 2.21
N PRO A 10 7.25 -4.50 1.41
CA PRO A 10 7.73 -3.12 1.36
C PRO A 10 7.56 -2.39 2.68
N LEU A 11 8.54 -1.54 3.01
CA LEU A 11 8.48 -0.65 4.16
C LEU A 11 7.71 0.60 3.79
N VAL A 12 6.60 0.83 4.49
CA VAL A 12 5.66 1.88 4.11
C VAL A 12 5.78 3.06 5.06
N ILE A 13 6.07 4.23 4.50
CA ILE A 13 6.06 5.50 5.22
C ILE A 13 4.79 6.23 4.85
N GLN A 14 3.86 6.34 5.81
CA GLN A 14 2.61 7.06 5.63
C GLN A 14 2.75 8.49 6.16
N LEU A 15 2.65 9.48 5.27
CA LEU A 15 2.82 10.88 5.62
C LEU A 15 1.47 11.54 5.94
N PRO A 16 1.41 12.45 6.93
CA PRO A 16 0.17 13.11 7.30
C PRO A 16 -0.26 14.15 6.24
N PRO A 17 -1.55 14.53 6.18
CA PRO A 17 -2.03 15.56 5.24
C PRO A 17 -1.36 16.94 5.40
N SER A 18 -0.81 17.25 6.57
CA SER A 18 -0.07 18.49 6.84
C SER A 18 1.31 18.54 6.14
N PHE A 19 1.89 17.38 5.81
CA PHE A 19 3.18 17.28 5.12
C PHE A 19 3.00 17.68 3.66
N ASN A 20 3.63 18.78 3.24
CA ASN A 20 3.38 19.43 1.95
C ASN A 20 4.68 19.92 1.30
N ILE A 21 4.69 19.92 -0.04
CA ILE A 21 5.91 20.17 -0.81
C ILE A 21 6.53 21.56 -0.58
N LYS A 22 5.75 22.56 -0.14
CA LYS A 22 6.27 23.93 0.04
C LYS A 22 7.15 24.05 1.28
N LYS A 23 6.90 23.22 2.30
CA LYS A 23 7.60 23.29 3.60
C LYS A 23 8.54 22.12 3.80
N ASP A 24 8.19 20.96 3.25
CA ASP A 24 8.78 19.69 3.68
C ASP A 24 9.57 18.97 2.58
N LYS A 25 9.85 19.65 1.46
CA LYS A 25 10.63 19.09 0.34
C LYS A 25 12.01 18.62 0.79
N ASP A 26 12.75 19.48 1.48
CA ASP A 26 14.12 19.18 1.93
C ASP A 26 14.15 18.02 2.93
N ALA A 27 13.11 17.89 3.76
CA ALA A 27 12.95 16.78 4.69
C ALA A 27 12.72 15.45 3.94
N LEU A 28 11.90 15.45 2.89
CA LEU A 28 11.71 14.28 2.04
C LEU A 28 13.01 13.89 1.32
N GLU A 29 13.72 14.85 0.73
CA GLU A 29 14.99 14.60 0.04
C GLU A 29 16.06 14.04 1.00
N THR A 30 16.17 14.61 2.20
CA THR A 30 17.08 14.11 3.25
C THR A 30 16.73 12.69 3.66
N PHE A 31 15.44 12.41 3.90
CA PHE A 31 14.98 11.07 4.25
C PHE A 31 15.31 10.05 3.17
N LEU A 32 15.01 10.37 1.91
CA LEU A 32 15.30 9.49 0.76
C LEU A 32 16.80 9.24 0.60
N GLY A 33 17.65 10.21 0.93
CA GLY A 33 19.11 10.03 0.93
C GLY A 33 19.63 9.07 2.03
N GLN A 34 18.78 8.70 3.00
CA GLN A 34 19.16 7.87 4.15
C GLN A 34 18.50 6.48 4.14
N ILE A 35 17.61 6.19 3.18
CA ILE A 35 16.92 4.89 3.14
C ILE A 35 17.90 3.75 2.85
N ASP A 36 17.71 2.63 3.53
CA ASP A 36 18.50 1.42 3.28
C ASP A 36 17.97 0.71 2.02
N GLN A 37 18.71 0.87 0.92
CA GLN A 37 18.38 0.28 -0.39
C GLN A 37 18.30 -1.26 -0.40
N LYS A 38 18.71 -1.93 0.69
CA LYS A 38 18.48 -3.37 0.87
C LYS A 38 17.00 -3.73 0.98
N TYR A 39 16.15 -2.80 1.41
CA TYR A 39 14.71 -3.01 1.53
C TYR A 39 13.94 -2.27 0.45
N THR A 40 12.82 -2.85 0.03
CA THR A 40 11.86 -2.15 -0.81
C THR A 40 11.07 -1.14 0.03
N HIS A 41 10.84 0.05 -0.49
CA HIS A 41 10.16 1.13 0.21
C HIS A 41 8.95 1.64 -0.57
N ALA A 42 7.95 2.11 0.16
CA ALA A 42 6.81 2.82 -0.39
C ALA A 42 6.48 4.07 0.45
N ILE A 43 6.08 5.17 -0.18
CA ILE A 43 5.65 6.38 0.51
C ILE A 43 4.20 6.70 0.13
N GLU A 44 3.34 6.82 1.15
CA GLU A 44 1.94 7.22 1.01
C GLU A 44 1.79 8.71 1.33
N PHE A 45 1.62 9.54 0.29
CA PHE A 45 1.29 10.95 0.43
C PHE A 45 -0.21 11.16 0.56
N ARG A 46 -0.61 12.01 1.52
CA ARG A 46 -2.01 12.41 1.73
C ARG A 46 -2.30 13.87 1.37
N ASN A 47 -1.35 14.54 0.73
CA ASN A 47 -1.45 15.92 0.31
C ASN A 47 -1.20 16.05 -1.19
N LYS A 48 -2.14 16.68 -1.91
CA LYS A 48 -2.11 16.82 -3.37
C LYS A 48 -0.92 17.59 -3.93
N SER A 49 -0.27 18.40 -3.08
CA SER A 49 0.88 19.21 -3.50
C SER A 49 2.09 18.38 -3.95
N TRP A 50 2.12 17.09 -3.60
CA TRP A 50 3.14 16.12 -4.01
C TRP A 50 2.87 15.45 -5.36
N TRP A 51 1.71 15.68 -5.98
CA TRP A 51 1.36 15.06 -7.27
C TRP A 51 1.97 15.81 -8.43
N LYS A 52 3.29 15.76 -8.50
CA LYS A 52 4.06 16.51 -9.47
C LYS A 52 5.22 15.70 -10.04
N PRO A 53 5.61 15.93 -11.31
CA PRO A 53 6.70 15.21 -11.95
C PRO A 53 8.02 15.23 -11.16
N GLU A 54 8.35 16.34 -10.49
CA GLU A 54 9.57 16.41 -9.68
C GLU A 54 9.56 15.44 -8.49
N THR A 55 8.39 15.17 -7.91
CA THR A 55 8.26 14.21 -6.80
C THR A 55 8.39 12.79 -7.32
N TYR A 56 7.76 12.47 -8.46
CA TYR A 56 7.85 11.13 -9.05
C TYR A 56 9.27 10.79 -9.46
N LYS A 57 9.98 11.72 -10.10
CA LYS A 57 11.40 11.55 -10.46
C LYS A 57 12.30 11.35 -9.24
N LEU A 58 12.01 12.06 -8.14
CA LEU A 58 12.75 11.93 -6.90
C LEU A 58 12.56 10.54 -6.29
N LEU A 59 11.33 10.02 -6.29
CA LEU A 59 11.03 8.66 -5.84
C LEU A 59 11.67 7.59 -6.74
N GLU A 60 11.55 7.76 -8.05
CA GLU A 60 12.11 6.87 -9.08
C GLU A 60 13.63 6.74 -8.96
N LYS A 61 14.32 7.87 -8.78
CA LYS A 61 15.78 7.89 -8.56
C LYS A 61 16.21 7.03 -7.36
N ASN A 62 15.36 6.89 -6.35
CA ASN A 62 15.65 6.14 -5.13
C ASN A 62 14.97 4.76 -5.10
N ASN A 63 14.35 4.32 -6.20
CA ASN A 63 13.53 3.11 -6.30
C ASN A 63 12.49 2.99 -5.18
N VAL A 64 11.80 4.09 -4.87
CA VAL A 64 10.75 4.13 -3.84
C VAL A 64 9.38 4.17 -4.49
N ALA A 65 8.49 3.27 -4.11
CA ALA A 65 7.14 3.23 -4.65
C ALA A 65 6.31 4.44 -4.18
N LEU A 66 5.69 5.15 -5.11
CA LEU A 66 4.53 5.97 -4.78
C LEU A 66 3.41 5.01 -4.37
N ALA A 67 2.99 5.04 -3.10
CA ALA A 67 1.88 4.22 -2.65
C ALA A 67 0.58 4.75 -3.27
N TRP A 68 0.04 3.99 -4.20
CA TRP A 68 -1.27 4.23 -4.76
C TRP A 68 -2.32 4.02 -3.66
N SER A 69 -3.22 4.97 -3.46
CA SER A 69 -4.18 4.93 -2.37
C SER A 69 -5.54 5.48 -2.77
N GLU A 70 -6.56 4.79 -2.27
CA GLU A 70 -7.95 5.23 -2.31
C GLU A 70 -8.44 5.42 -0.88
N ASN A 71 -8.48 6.67 -0.42
CA ASN A 71 -8.89 7.02 0.94
C ASN A 71 -9.61 8.37 0.98
N GLN A 72 -10.22 8.70 2.12
CA GLN A 72 -10.99 9.94 2.32
C GLN A 72 -10.21 11.25 2.09
N TYR A 73 -8.88 11.23 2.13
CA TYR A 73 -8.03 12.42 1.94
C TYR A 73 -7.52 12.54 0.50
N ALA A 74 -7.34 11.41 -0.19
CA ALA A 74 -6.68 11.36 -1.49
C ALA A 74 -7.05 10.09 -2.28
N SER A 75 -7.40 10.29 -3.56
CA SER A 75 -7.16 9.32 -4.64
C SER A 75 -5.84 9.73 -5.27
N THR A 76 -4.79 8.94 -5.06
CA THR A 76 -3.47 9.26 -5.61
C THR A 76 -3.41 8.98 -7.12
N PRO A 77 -2.49 9.63 -7.85
CA PRO A 77 -2.09 9.25 -9.19
C PRO A 77 -1.55 7.82 -9.25
N THR A 78 -1.52 7.24 -10.45
CA THR A 78 -1.07 5.86 -10.70
C THR A 78 0.34 5.84 -11.29
N GLU A 79 1.22 6.73 -10.84
CA GLU A 79 2.59 6.82 -11.35
C GLU A 79 3.44 5.66 -10.81
N THR A 80 4.19 5.02 -11.69
CA THR A 80 5.12 3.95 -11.32
C THR A 80 6.51 4.55 -11.07
N THR A 81 6.98 4.51 -9.83
CA THR A 81 8.26 5.10 -9.41
C THR A 81 9.22 4.07 -8.81
N SER A 82 8.93 2.78 -8.97
CA SER A 82 9.80 1.70 -8.51
C SER A 82 9.50 0.41 -9.27
N ASP A 83 10.34 -0.60 -9.07
CA ASP A 83 10.12 -1.94 -9.59
C ASP A 83 9.03 -2.75 -8.84
N ILE A 84 8.30 -2.11 -7.92
CA ILE A 84 7.07 -2.63 -7.33
C ILE A 84 5.89 -1.66 -7.56
N ALA A 85 4.68 -2.19 -7.54
CA ALA A 85 3.47 -1.42 -7.31
C ALA A 85 2.98 -1.63 -5.89
N TYR A 86 2.57 -0.56 -5.22
CA TYR A 86 1.97 -0.62 -3.89
C TYR A 86 0.61 0.06 -3.94
N LEU A 87 -0.47 -0.68 -3.73
CA LEU A 87 -1.84 -0.17 -3.76
C LEU A 87 -2.54 -0.43 -2.43
N ARG A 88 -3.16 0.61 -1.87
CA ARG A 88 -3.90 0.54 -0.61
C ARG A 88 -5.31 1.13 -0.73
N MET A 89 -6.30 0.25 -0.68
CA MET A 89 -7.71 0.60 -0.69
C MET A 89 -8.22 0.70 0.74
N VAL A 90 -8.41 1.94 1.22
CA VAL A 90 -8.79 2.22 2.61
C VAL A 90 -10.27 2.53 2.74
N GLY A 91 -10.83 3.28 1.79
CA GLY A 91 -12.20 3.79 1.85
C GLY A 91 -12.36 4.99 2.79
N ASP A 92 -13.61 5.21 3.20
CA ASP A 92 -13.99 6.23 4.17
C ASP A 92 -14.31 5.59 5.53
N ARG A 93 -14.20 6.37 6.61
CA ARG A 93 -14.41 5.85 7.97
C ARG A 93 -15.89 5.77 8.37
N THR A 94 -16.82 5.71 7.41
CA THR A 94 -18.26 5.71 7.75
C THR A 94 -18.79 4.32 8.07
N ILE A 95 -18.07 3.26 7.73
CA ILE A 95 -18.46 1.88 8.01
C ILE A 95 -18.10 1.50 9.45
N THR A 96 -19.06 0.98 10.19
CA THR A 96 -18.89 0.54 11.59
C THR A 96 -19.07 -0.96 11.79
N ASN A 97 -19.65 -1.67 10.82
CA ASN A 97 -19.78 -3.13 10.82
C ASN A 97 -18.78 -3.75 9.83
N PHE A 98 -17.95 -4.68 10.32
CA PHE A 98 -16.88 -5.31 9.55
C PHE A 98 -17.09 -6.81 9.25
N SER A 99 -18.30 -7.33 9.41
CA SER A 99 -18.59 -8.77 9.25
C SER A 99 -18.96 -9.18 7.82
N ALA A 100 -19.35 -8.23 6.97
CA ALA A 100 -19.80 -8.46 5.60
C ALA A 100 -19.63 -7.19 4.76
N PRO A 101 -19.59 -7.30 3.42
CA PRO A 101 -19.62 -6.12 2.56
C PRO A 101 -20.82 -5.20 2.89
N GLN A 102 -20.53 -3.93 3.13
CA GLN A 102 -21.49 -2.85 3.44
C GLN A 102 -21.57 -1.81 2.32
N LYS A 103 -20.57 -1.73 1.44
CA LYS A 103 -20.52 -0.81 0.30
C LYS A 103 -20.08 -1.52 -0.96
N ASP A 104 -20.76 -1.25 -2.07
CA ASP A 104 -20.29 -1.66 -3.39
C ASP A 104 -19.12 -0.76 -3.81
N GLN A 105 -17.97 -1.38 -4.02
CA GLN A 105 -16.73 -0.73 -4.48
C GLN A 105 -16.23 -1.33 -5.79
N THR A 106 -17.07 -2.08 -6.51
CA THR A 106 -16.70 -2.83 -7.72
C THR A 106 -16.08 -1.92 -8.78
N GLN A 107 -16.68 -0.73 -9.01
CA GLN A 107 -16.17 0.22 -10.00
C GLN A 107 -14.81 0.80 -9.59
N THR A 108 -14.62 1.08 -8.30
CA THR A 108 -13.33 1.51 -7.75
C THR A 108 -12.27 0.42 -7.92
N MET A 109 -12.61 -0.83 -7.61
CA MET A 109 -11.71 -1.98 -7.80
C MET A 109 -11.33 -2.15 -9.27
N LYS A 110 -12.29 -2.06 -10.20
CA LYS A 110 -12.04 -2.14 -11.65
C LYS A 110 -11.11 -1.03 -12.13
N LYS A 111 -11.34 0.22 -11.72
CA LYS A 111 -10.44 1.36 -12.03
C LYS A 111 -9.00 1.05 -11.64
N TRP A 112 -8.78 0.56 -10.42
CA TRP A 112 -7.45 0.25 -9.92
C TRP A 112 -6.85 -1.00 -10.57
N TYR A 113 -7.65 -2.01 -10.85
CA TYR A 113 -7.24 -3.19 -11.59
C TYR A 113 -6.74 -2.82 -12.99
N SER A 114 -7.51 -2.04 -13.74
CA SER A 114 -7.10 -1.56 -15.07
C SER A 114 -5.80 -0.75 -15.02
N ALA A 115 -5.60 0.09 -14.00
CA ALA A 115 -4.36 0.83 -13.83
C ALA A 115 -3.15 -0.07 -13.52
N LEU A 116 -3.35 -1.15 -12.75
CA LEU A 116 -2.32 -2.15 -12.48
C LEU A 116 -1.99 -2.95 -13.74
N GLU A 117 -3.00 -3.35 -14.52
CA GLU A 117 -2.85 -4.09 -15.77
C GLU A 117 -2.08 -3.27 -16.82
N GLU A 118 -2.49 -2.01 -17.03
CA GLU A 118 -1.83 -1.06 -17.93
C GLU A 118 -0.33 -0.90 -17.62
N LYS A 119 0.02 -0.89 -16.33
CA LYS A 119 1.38 -0.62 -15.84
C LYS A 119 2.15 -1.88 -15.45
N SER A 120 1.58 -3.06 -15.69
CA SER A 120 2.13 -4.35 -15.24
C SER A 120 3.53 -4.65 -15.76
N SER A 121 3.91 -4.10 -16.92
CA SER A 121 5.26 -4.24 -17.48
C SER A 121 6.32 -3.36 -16.80
N LEU A 122 5.91 -2.38 -15.99
CA LEU A 122 6.80 -1.39 -15.35
C LEU A 122 7.26 -1.81 -13.96
N PHE A 123 6.66 -2.85 -13.37
CA PHE A 123 7.03 -3.37 -12.05
C PHE A 123 7.05 -4.89 -12.06
N LYS A 124 7.85 -5.49 -11.18
CA LYS A 124 8.02 -6.94 -11.04
C LYS A 124 6.96 -7.56 -10.14
N GLN A 125 6.46 -6.80 -9.17
CA GLN A 125 5.53 -7.31 -8.15
C GLN A 125 4.55 -6.23 -7.69
N GLY A 126 3.29 -6.60 -7.55
CA GLY A 126 2.24 -5.76 -6.96
C GLY A 126 1.89 -6.17 -5.54
N TYR A 127 1.83 -5.21 -4.64
CA TYR A 127 1.38 -5.36 -3.26
C TYR A 127 0.05 -4.61 -3.09
N ILE A 128 -1.05 -5.36 -3.00
CA ILE A 128 -2.41 -4.81 -2.93
C ILE A 128 -3.02 -5.09 -1.54
N PHE A 129 -3.39 -4.03 -0.84
CA PHE A 129 -3.93 -4.08 0.51
C PHE A 129 -5.33 -3.49 0.58
N PHE A 130 -6.20 -4.14 1.35
CA PHE A 130 -7.55 -3.68 1.65
C PHE A 130 -7.71 -3.40 3.14
N ASN A 131 -8.29 -2.25 3.48
CA ASN A 131 -8.78 -1.98 4.82
C ASN A 131 -10.25 -2.37 4.93
N ASN A 132 -10.70 -2.76 6.12
CA ASN A 132 -12.11 -3.09 6.36
C ASN A 132 -13.05 -1.93 6.05
N HIS A 133 -12.59 -0.69 6.21
CA HIS A 133 -13.38 0.51 5.88
C HIS A 133 -13.61 0.72 4.37
N PHE A 134 -12.98 -0.07 3.50
CA PHE A 134 -13.15 0.08 2.05
C PHE A 134 -14.55 -0.33 1.59
N ALA A 135 -14.89 -1.60 1.87
CA ALA A 135 -16.17 -2.18 1.50
C ALA A 135 -16.90 -2.80 2.71
N GLY A 136 -16.34 -2.76 3.92
CA GLY A 136 -16.92 -3.37 5.12
C GLY A 136 -16.43 -4.78 5.42
N PHE A 137 -15.64 -5.41 4.54
CA PHE A 137 -15.06 -6.72 4.85
C PHE A 137 -13.76 -6.93 4.04
N GLY A 138 -12.61 -6.93 4.72
CA GLY A 138 -11.29 -7.05 4.09
C GLY A 138 -11.12 -8.33 3.27
N PRO A 139 -11.33 -9.53 3.84
CA PRO A 139 -11.19 -10.79 3.10
C PRO A 139 -12.13 -10.90 1.90
N GLY A 140 -13.38 -10.45 2.04
CA GLY A 140 -14.33 -10.39 0.93
C GLY A 140 -13.86 -9.46 -0.19
N SER A 141 -13.31 -8.30 0.16
CA SER A 141 -12.72 -7.36 -0.81
C SER A 141 -11.55 -7.97 -1.58
N VAL A 142 -10.70 -8.74 -0.88
CA VAL A 142 -9.58 -9.46 -1.52
C VAL A 142 -10.10 -10.48 -2.54
N ASN A 143 -11.09 -11.30 -2.17
CA ASN A 143 -11.64 -12.29 -3.11
C ASN A 143 -12.36 -11.63 -4.30
N GLU A 144 -13.07 -10.52 -4.10
CA GLU A 144 -13.65 -9.77 -5.22
C GLU A 144 -12.57 -9.27 -6.19
N PHE A 145 -11.49 -8.70 -5.66
CA PHE A 145 -10.37 -8.24 -6.48
C PHE A 145 -9.65 -9.40 -7.20
N ARG A 146 -9.54 -10.56 -6.53
CA ARG A 146 -9.01 -11.79 -7.15
C ARG A 146 -9.90 -12.26 -8.30
N ARG A 147 -11.23 -12.24 -8.15
CA ARG A 147 -12.18 -12.56 -9.23
C ARG A 147 -11.99 -11.62 -10.43
N LEU A 148 -11.84 -10.32 -10.19
CA LEU A 148 -11.56 -9.34 -11.25
C LEU A 148 -10.23 -9.64 -11.97
N ALA A 149 -9.23 -10.14 -11.25
CA ALA A 149 -7.95 -10.57 -11.78
C ALA A 149 -7.95 -11.99 -12.40
N GLY A 150 -9.10 -12.67 -12.46
CA GLY A 150 -9.18 -14.06 -12.92
C GLY A 150 -8.50 -15.08 -12.00
N LEU A 151 -8.21 -14.70 -10.75
CA LEU A 151 -7.57 -15.54 -9.75
C LEU A 151 -8.61 -16.30 -8.92
N ALA A 152 -8.28 -17.54 -8.55
CA ALA A 152 -9.11 -18.34 -7.66
C ALA A 152 -9.28 -17.67 -6.29
N GLU A 153 -10.46 -17.79 -5.70
CA GLU A 153 -10.73 -17.30 -4.35
C GLU A 153 -9.86 -17.99 -3.29
N LEU A 154 -9.56 -17.26 -2.22
CA LEU A 154 -8.92 -17.83 -1.04
C LEU A 154 -10.00 -18.17 -0.01
N ASP A 155 -9.97 -19.41 0.49
CA ASP A 155 -10.67 -19.76 1.73
C ASP A 155 -9.76 -19.38 2.91
N TRP A 156 -9.93 -18.16 3.40
CA TRP A 156 -9.15 -17.66 4.54
C TRP A 156 -9.42 -18.41 5.85
N LYS A 157 -10.51 -19.19 5.95
CA LYS A 157 -10.76 -20.05 7.12
C LYS A 157 -9.96 -21.35 7.05
N ALA A 158 -9.62 -21.80 5.84
CA ALA A 158 -8.81 -22.99 5.60
C ALA A 158 -7.31 -22.70 5.51
N ILE A 159 -6.89 -21.42 5.46
CA ILE A 159 -5.47 -21.06 5.55
C ILE A 159 -4.96 -21.52 6.92
N LYS A 160 -4.09 -22.55 6.93
CA LYS A 160 -3.35 -22.94 8.12
C LYS A 160 -2.54 -21.74 8.58
N THR A 161 -2.88 -21.19 9.74
CA THR A 161 -1.96 -20.34 10.48
C THR A 161 -0.79 -21.23 10.89
N GLU A 162 0.32 -21.17 10.19
CA GLU A 162 1.58 -21.50 10.87
C GLU A 162 1.66 -20.55 12.07
N PRO A 163 1.91 -21.04 13.30
CA PRO A 163 2.19 -20.15 14.40
C PRO A 163 3.35 -19.26 13.94
N GLY A 164 3.08 -17.97 13.77
CA GLY A 164 4.14 -16.98 13.66
C GLY A 164 5.05 -17.12 14.88
N PRO A 165 6.31 -16.64 14.82
CA PRO A 165 7.18 -16.67 15.98
C PRO A 165 6.40 -16.16 17.20
N LEU A 166 6.36 -16.97 18.26
CA LEU A 166 5.64 -16.64 19.50
C LEU A 166 6.03 -15.21 19.88
N GLN A 167 5.09 -14.27 19.81
CA GLN A 167 5.33 -12.91 20.25
C GLN A 167 5.38 -12.91 21.78
N SER A 168 6.53 -13.27 22.34
CA SER A 168 6.83 -13.15 23.75
C SER A 168 7.31 -11.73 24.07
N SER A 169 6.37 -10.79 24.14
CA SER A 169 6.56 -9.44 24.69
C SER A 169 7.37 -8.42 23.84
N ILE A 170 6.90 -7.18 23.85
CA ILE A 170 7.57 -5.97 23.30
C ILE A 170 8.95 -5.73 23.95
N SER A 171 9.20 -6.26 25.14
CA SER A 171 10.42 -6.02 25.92
C SER A 171 11.69 -6.68 25.37
N GLN A 172 11.60 -7.56 24.37
CA GLN A 172 12.77 -8.24 23.79
C GLN A 172 13.43 -7.48 22.62
N PHE A 173 12.86 -6.34 22.18
CA PHE A 173 13.40 -5.55 21.06
C PHE A 173 14.57 -4.60 21.42
N GLN A 174 15.03 -4.58 22.69
CA GLN A 174 16.04 -3.63 23.17
C GLN A 174 17.39 -4.26 23.57
N GLN A 175 17.81 -5.37 22.94
CA GLN A 175 19.18 -5.88 23.08
C GLN A 175 19.89 -5.97 21.73
#